data_AF-A0A535DRH3-F1
#
_entry.id   AF-A0A535DRH3-F1
#
_cell.length_a   1.000
_cell.length_b   1.000
_cell.length_c   1.000
_cell.angle_alpha   90.00
_cell.angle_beta   90.00
_cell.angle_gamma   90.00
#
_symmetry.space_group_name_H-M   'P 1'
#
loop_
_entity.id
_entity.type
_entity.pdbx_description
1 polymer ?
#
loop_
_entity_poly.entity_id
_entity_poly.type
_entity_poly.pdbx_seq_one_letter_code
_entity_poly.pdbx_strand_id
1 'polypeptide(L)'
;MHDGVPLSIAVREELRGKAGSPYIRVAGTWIGKTGYPAMWVTVDGPQLKDAALAQLDLGTDLVKLYMDAPGGVKDSPFEVADVRAAVQAVQARGARVAAHSGYLAG
;
A
#
# COMPACT_ATOMS: atom_id res chain seq x y z
N MET A 1 -12.70 -5.33 -0.23
CA MET A 1 -13.06 -4.05 -0.89
C MET A 1 -14.58 -4.05 -1.01
N HIS A 2 -15.21 -2.90 -0.83
CA HIS A 2 -16.62 -2.72 -1.16
C HIS A 2 -16.67 -1.68 -2.28
N ASP A 3 -17.28 -2.01 -3.41
CA ASP A 3 -17.34 -1.16 -4.61
C ASP A 3 -15.97 -0.62 -5.08
N GLY A 4 -14.92 -1.45 -4.97
CA GLY A 4 -13.55 -1.08 -5.37
C GLY A 4 -12.79 -0.21 -4.36
N VAL A 5 -13.40 0.15 -3.23
CA VAL A 5 -12.76 0.95 -2.17
C VAL A 5 -12.30 0.06 -1.01
N PRO A 6 -11.08 0.25 -0.46
CA PRO A 6 -10.65 -0.41 0.76
C PRO A 6 -11.55 -0.05 1.96
N LEU A 7 -11.99 -1.07 2.71
CA LEU A 7 -12.86 -0.92 3.88
C LEU A 7 -12.28 0.05 4.92
N SER A 8 -10.96 0.09 5.06
CA SER A 8 -10.26 1.01 5.97
C SER A 8 -10.63 2.47 5.71
N ILE A 9 -10.78 2.86 4.44
CA ILE A 9 -11.18 4.23 4.06
C ILE A 9 -12.61 4.50 4.52
N ALA A 10 -13.55 3.59 4.27
CA ALA A 10 -14.94 3.74 4.70
C ALA A 10 -15.06 3.89 6.22
N VAL A 11 -14.31 3.08 6.98
CA VAL A 11 -14.28 3.17 8.46
C VAL A 11 -13.71 4.51 8.93
N ARG A 12 -12.62 5.00 8.31
CA ARG A 12 -12.06 6.33 8.63
C ARG A 12 -13.09 7.43 8.37
N GLU A 13 -13.76 7.41 7.21
CA GLU A 13 -14.77 8.43 6.87
C GLU A 13 -15.98 8.38 7.79
N GLU A 14 -16.45 7.18 8.14
CA GLU A 14 -17.56 7.02 9.07
C GLU A 14 -17.25 7.60 10.45
N LEU A 15 -16.01 7.45 10.93
CA LEU A 15 -15.61 7.88 12.28
C LEU A 15 -15.04 9.31 12.32
N ARG A 16 -14.76 9.92 11.16
CA ARG A 16 -14.16 11.25 11.06
C ARG A 16 -15.02 12.30 11.76
N GLY A 17 -14.42 13.02 12.71
CA GLY A 17 -15.09 14.13 13.42
C GLY A 17 -16.17 13.71 14.43
N LYS A 18 -16.41 12.39 14.62
CA LYS A 18 -17.34 11.91 15.64
C LYS A 18 -16.70 12.02 17.03
N ALA A 19 -17.40 12.66 17.95
CA ALA A 19 -16.97 12.75 19.34
C ALA A 19 -16.75 11.35 19.94
N GLY A 20 -15.62 11.15 20.64
CA GLY A 20 -15.25 9.87 21.22
C GLY A 20 -14.62 8.86 20.24
N SER A 21 -14.51 9.16 18.95
CA SER A 21 -13.82 8.31 17.98
C SER A 21 -12.32 8.63 17.91
N PRO A 22 -11.44 7.63 17.63
CA PRO A 22 -10.01 7.87 17.49
C PRO A 22 -9.68 8.62 16.20
N TYR A 23 -8.50 9.24 16.17
CA TYR A 23 -7.91 9.71 14.91
C TYR A 23 -7.36 8.51 14.13
N ILE A 24 -7.80 8.36 12.87
CA ILE A 24 -7.45 7.21 12.02
C ILE A 24 -6.72 7.72 10.78
N ARG A 25 -5.56 7.11 10.49
CA ARG A 25 -4.89 7.19 9.18
C ARG A 25 -4.93 5.84 8.48
N VAL A 26 -5.18 5.84 7.18
CA VAL A 26 -5.42 4.61 6.40
C VAL A 26 -4.43 4.48 5.25
N ALA A 27 -3.96 3.26 5.05
CA ALA A 27 -3.04 2.93 3.95
C ALA A 27 -3.72 2.26 2.74
N GLY A 28 -5.05 2.16 2.75
CA GLY A 28 -5.80 1.38 1.77
C GLY A 28 -5.64 -0.11 1.99
N THR A 29 -5.23 -0.84 0.95
CA THR A 29 -4.90 -2.27 0.98
C THR A 29 -3.39 -2.51 0.78
N TRP A 30 -2.96 -3.77 0.88
CA TRP A 30 -1.61 -4.17 0.55
C TRP A 30 -1.35 -4.07 -0.96
N ILE A 31 -0.16 -3.57 -1.32
CA ILE A 31 0.42 -3.73 -2.65
C ILE A 31 1.54 -4.78 -2.56
N GLY A 32 1.42 -5.86 -3.32
CA GLY A 32 2.40 -6.95 -3.36
C GLY A 32 2.66 -7.46 -4.77
N LYS A 33 3.60 -8.39 -4.91
CA LYS A 33 3.86 -9.04 -6.20
C LYS A 33 2.68 -9.90 -6.64
N THR A 34 2.50 -10.08 -7.95
CA THR A 34 1.62 -11.10 -8.52
C THR A 34 1.80 -12.45 -7.83
N GLY A 35 0.69 -13.10 -7.42
CA GLY A 35 0.69 -14.37 -6.67
C GLY A 35 0.15 -14.29 -5.23
N TYR A 36 -0.14 -13.10 -4.72
CA TYR A 36 -0.82 -12.89 -3.44
C TYR A 36 -2.37 -12.95 -3.55
N PRO A 37 -3.10 -13.08 -2.41
CA PRO A 37 -4.56 -13.20 -2.41
C PRO A 37 -5.29 -12.07 -3.16
N ALA A 38 -6.43 -12.40 -3.77
CA ALA A 38 -7.23 -11.50 -4.62
C ALA A 38 -7.74 -10.22 -3.92
N MET A 39 -7.65 -10.14 -2.60
CA MET A 39 -8.02 -8.96 -1.81
C MET A 39 -6.94 -7.86 -1.78
N TRP A 40 -5.75 -8.14 -2.32
CA TRP A 40 -4.63 -7.19 -2.42
C TRP A 40 -4.58 -6.56 -3.81
N VAL A 41 -3.88 -5.44 -3.93
CA VAL A 41 -3.41 -4.96 -5.23
C VAL A 41 -2.13 -5.73 -5.54
N THR A 42 -2.16 -6.53 -6.60
CA THR A 42 -0.98 -7.29 -7.03
C THR A 42 -0.48 -6.77 -8.37
N VAL A 43 0.83 -6.54 -8.44
CA VAL A 43 1.47 -5.93 -9.61
C VAL A 43 2.88 -6.47 -9.81
N ASP A 44 3.41 -6.34 -11.02
CA ASP A 44 4.84 -6.50 -11.27
C ASP A 44 5.59 -5.19 -11.01
N GLY A 45 6.92 -5.27 -10.88
CA GLY A 45 7.78 -4.15 -10.47
C GLY A 45 7.52 -2.82 -11.18
N PRO A 46 7.52 -2.77 -12.53
CA PRO A 46 7.30 -1.51 -13.26
C PRO A 46 5.95 -0.84 -12.97
N GLN A 47 4.94 -1.59 -12.52
CA GLN A 47 3.60 -1.11 -12.22
C GLN A 47 3.45 -0.63 -10.76
N LEU A 48 4.46 -0.82 -9.91
CA LEU A 48 4.42 -0.52 -8.48
C LEU A 48 4.11 0.95 -8.19
N LYS A 49 4.70 1.86 -8.98
CA LYS A 49 4.45 3.31 -8.87
C LYS A 49 2.99 3.65 -9.13
N ASP A 50 2.42 3.13 -10.20
CA ASP A 50 1.05 3.46 -10.60
C ASP A 50 0.03 2.86 -9.62
N ALA A 51 0.29 1.65 -9.11
CA ALA A 51 -0.50 1.06 -8.03
C ALA A 51 -0.47 1.90 -6.74
N ALA A 52 0.70 2.43 -6.37
CA ALA A 52 0.84 3.31 -5.21
C ALA A 52 0.06 4.61 -5.38
N LEU A 53 0.13 5.24 -6.55
CA LEU A 53 -0.63 6.46 -6.86
C LEU A 53 -2.14 6.20 -6.86
N ALA A 54 -2.59 5.06 -7.39
CA ALA A 54 -3.99 4.68 -7.37
C ALA A 54 -4.54 4.52 -5.93
N GLN A 55 -3.75 4.02 -4.98
CA GLN A 55 -4.16 4.01 -3.57
C GLN A 55 -4.36 5.44 -3.02
N LEU A 56 -3.46 6.36 -3.34
CA LEU A 56 -3.60 7.77 -2.93
C LEU A 56 -4.81 8.44 -3.59
N ASP A 57 -5.13 8.10 -4.85
CA ASP A 57 -6.31 8.62 -5.55
C ASP A 57 -7.63 8.13 -4.94
N LEU A 58 -7.62 6.97 -4.27
CA LEU A 58 -8.75 6.51 -3.45
C LEU A 58 -8.87 7.29 -2.11
N GLY A 59 -7.93 8.17 -1.80
CA GLY A 59 -7.95 9.02 -0.61
C GLY A 59 -7.24 8.43 0.61
N THR A 60 -6.29 7.50 0.42
CA THR A 60 -5.48 6.98 1.53
C THR A 60 -4.50 8.05 2.05
N ASP A 61 -4.14 7.95 3.33
CA ASP A 61 -3.18 8.88 3.95
C ASP A 61 -1.72 8.45 3.77
N LEU A 62 -1.50 7.18 3.41
CA LEU A 62 -0.21 6.56 3.16
C LEU A 62 -0.40 5.35 2.21
N VAL A 63 0.70 4.74 1.79
CA VAL A 63 0.72 3.52 0.95
C VAL A 63 1.41 2.39 1.70
N LYS A 64 0.95 1.14 1.51
CA LYS A 64 1.54 -0.04 2.13
C LYS A 64 2.08 -1.04 1.12
N LEU A 65 3.38 -1.34 1.20
CA LEU A 65 4.07 -2.34 0.37
C LEU A 65 4.31 -3.63 1.16
N TYR A 66 4.08 -4.76 0.51
CA TYR A 66 4.49 -6.09 0.98
C TYR A 66 5.78 -6.49 0.26
N MET A 67 6.88 -6.64 1.02
CA MET A 67 8.24 -6.82 0.50
C MET A 67 8.78 -8.24 0.68
N ASP A 68 7.92 -9.20 1.03
CA ASP A 68 8.29 -10.61 0.96
C ASP A 68 7.76 -11.19 -0.35
N ALA A 69 8.55 -12.02 -1.03
CA ALA A 69 8.14 -12.63 -2.30
C ALA A 69 7.24 -13.86 -2.07
N PRO A 70 6.27 -14.14 -2.97
CA PRO A 70 5.42 -15.32 -2.85
C PRO A 70 6.23 -16.62 -2.78
N GLY A 71 5.69 -17.63 -2.09
CA GLY A 71 6.31 -18.96 -2.02
C GLY A 71 7.51 -19.07 -1.08
N GLY A 72 7.74 -18.10 -0.20
CA GLY A 72 8.82 -18.15 0.79
C GLY A 72 10.20 -17.79 0.22
N VAL A 73 10.22 -17.17 -0.95
CA VAL A 73 11.44 -16.62 -1.55
C VAL A 73 11.93 -15.45 -0.69
N LYS A 74 13.22 -15.46 -0.34
CA LYS A 74 13.84 -14.46 0.53
C LYS A 74 14.33 -13.22 -0.20
N ASP A 75 14.42 -13.30 -1.52
CA ASP A 75 14.76 -12.16 -2.36
C ASP A 75 13.61 -11.14 -2.38
N SER A 76 13.96 -9.88 -2.62
CA SER A 76 12.96 -8.82 -2.76
C SER A 76 11.99 -9.13 -3.91
N PRO A 77 10.67 -8.95 -3.74
CA PRO A 77 9.71 -9.11 -4.83
C PRO A 77 9.88 -8.07 -5.95
N PHE A 78 10.49 -6.93 -5.62
CA PHE A 78 10.65 -5.76 -6.49
C PHE A 78 12.09 -5.29 -6.54
N GLU A 79 12.49 -4.73 -7.69
CA GLU A 79 13.79 -4.10 -7.84
C GLU A 79 13.87 -2.79 -7.07
N VAL A 80 15.09 -2.40 -6.66
CA VAL A 80 15.33 -1.13 -5.95
C VAL A 80 14.83 0.08 -6.76
N ALA A 81 14.96 0.04 -8.08
CA ALA A 81 14.52 1.11 -8.97
C ALA A 81 13.00 1.30 -8.92
N ASP A 82 12.24 0.21 -8.92
CA ASP A 82 10.77 0.25 -8.88
C ASP A 82 10.28 0.79 -7.53
N VAL A 83 10.86 0.30 -6.44
CA VAL A 83 10.53 0.78 -5.08
C VAL A 83 10.88 2.26 -4.94
N ARG A 84 12.04 2.69 -5.45
CA ARG A 84 12.46 4.10 -5.41
C ARG A 84 11.48 4.99 -6.18
N ALA A 85 11.07 4.58 -7.37
CA ALA A 85 10.10 5.34 -8.18
C ALA A 85 8.75 5.49 -7.46
N ALA A 86 8.25 4.41 -6.84
CA ALA A 86 7.01 4.44 -6.07
C ALA A 86 7.12 5.36 -4.84
N VAL A 87 8.20 5.23 -4.06
CA VAL A 87 8.44 6.07 -2.87
C VAL A 87 8.52 7.55 -3.23
N GLN A 88 9.28 7.89 -4.27
CA GLN A 88 9.41 9.29 -4.73
C GLN A 88 8.06 9.87 -5.18
N ALA A 89 7.26 9.10 -5.94
CA ALA A 89 5.96 9.54 -6.39
C ALA A 89 4.97 9.77 -5.22
N VAL A 90 4.97 8.88 -4.22
CA VAL A 90 4.15 9.03 -3.01
C VAL A 90 4.59 10.24 -2.18
N GLN A 91 5.89 10.44 -2.01
CA GLN A 91 6.45 11.59 -1.29
C GLN A 91 6.17 12.92 -2.00
N ALA A 92 6.19 12.94 -3.33
CA ALA A 92 5.81 14.12 -4.12
C ALA A 92 4.36 14.55 -3.87
N ARG A 93 3.50 13.64 -3.40
CA ARG A 93 2.12 13.94 -2.95
C ARG A 93 2.00 14.19 -1.45
N GLY A 94 3.12 14.34 -0.73
CA GLY A 94 3.15 14.59 0.72
C GLY A 94 2.77 13.38 1.58
N ALA A 95 2.65 12.18 0.98
CA ALA A 95 2.29 10.97 1.68
C ALA A 95 3.55 10.13 2.03
N ARG A 96 3.37 9.10 2.87
CA ARG A 96 4.42 8.17 3.27
C ARG A 96 4.17 6.78 2.70
N VAL A 97 5.25 6.01 2.56
CA VAL A 97 5.19 4.57 2.28
C VAL A 97 5.56 3.82 3.55
N ALA A 98 4.76 2.82 3.91
CA ALA A 98 5.10 1.83 4.91
C ALA A 98 5.40 0.51 4.19
N ALA A 99 6.48 -0.17 4.58
CA ALA A 99 6.85 -1.46 4.03
C ALA A 99 6.79 -2.52 5.14
N HIS A 100 6.28 -3.69 4.80
CA HIS A 100 6.43 -4.89 5.62
C HIS A 100 7.40 -5.83 4.95
N SER A 101 8.36 -6.32 5.72
CA SER A 101 9.19 -7.46 5.34
C SER A 101 9.47 -8.31 6.56
N GLY A 102 9.41 -9.62 6.39
CA GLY A 102 9.92 -10.62 7.33
C GLY A 102 11.28 -11.20 6.94
N TYR A 103 11.70 -11.06 5.67
CA TYR A 103 12.92 -11.72 5.16
C TYR A 103 14.06 -10.78 4.77
N LEU A 104 13.78 -9.52 4.47
CA LEU A 104 14.80 -8.56 4.06
C LEU A 104 15.45 -7.91 5.28
N ALA A 105 16.77 -7.82 5.27
CA ALA A 105 17.51 -7.00 6.22
C ALA A 105 17.35 -5.52 5.85
N GLY A 106 16.96 -4.70 6.83
CA GLY A 106 16.80 -3.25 6.70
C GLY A 106 18.06 -2.47 7.05
#